data_AF-A0A2D9SYF2-F1
#
_entry.id   AF-A0A2D9SYF2-F1
#
_cell.length_a   1.000
_cell.length_b   1.000
_cell.length_c   1.000
_cell.angle_alpha   90.00
_cell.angle_beta   90.00
_cell.angle_gamma   90.00
#
_symmetry.space_group_name_H-M   'P 1'
#
loop_
_entity.id
_entity.type
_entity.pdbx_description
1 polymer ?
#
loop_
_entity_poly.entity_id
_entity_poly.type
_entity_poly.pdbx_seq_one_letter_code
_entity_poly.pdbx_strand_id
1 'polypeptide(L)'
;MTAVLRLVLLLSVLVLAAGCGEAATATWLESARSADDRASREAFLDEGVPPGMQPDDARVVRHDVAYQLARELLDGGDAQGAGAIATEALNEGRADDVFTANLFVVRGQALEALGEPVRATLDYHEALMINETLLEAALAAEGDEE
;
A
#
# COMPACT_ATOMS: atom_id res chain seq x y z
N MET A 1 -52.83 3.10 4.92
CA MET A 1 -52.16 3.40 3.63
C MET A 1 -50.86 4.20 3.75
N THR A 2 -50.29 4.38 4.96
CA THR A 2 -49.08 5.18 5.19
C THR A 2 -47.84 4.36 5.59
N ALA A 3 -48.01 3.09 5.99
CA ALA A 3 -46.89 2.22 6.41
C ALA A 3 -46.11 1.61 5.23
N VAL A 4 -46.80 1.27 4.13
CA VAL A 4 -46.16 0.65 2.94
C VAL A 4 -45.26 1.65 2.20
N LEU A 5 -45.58 2.94 2.25
CA LEU A 5 -44.80 4.00 1.59
C LEU A 5 -43.45 4.28 2.28
N ARG A 6 -43.34 4.04 3.60
CA ARG A 6 -42.08 4.20 4.35
C ARG A 6 -41.09 3.05 4.12
N LEU A 7 -41.59 1.85 3.85
CA LEU A 7 -40.74 0.66 3.61
C LEU A 7 -40.08 0.69 2.22
N VAL A 8 -40.79 1.20 1.20
CA VAL A 8 -40.25 1.36 -0.16
C VAL A 8 -39.17 2.43 -0.21
N LEU A 9 -39.33 3.54 0.54
CA LEU A 9 -38.35 4.63 0.59
C LEU A 9 -37.03 4.22 1.28
N LEU A 10 -37.10 3.37 2.31
CA LEU A 10 -35.91 2.82 2.99
C LEU A 10 -35.15 1.81 2.12
N LEU A 11 -35.83 1.04 1.28
CA LEU A 11 -35.17 0.11 0.35
C LEU A 11 -34.45 0.84 -0.80
N SER A 12 -35.01 1.95 -1.30
CA SER A 12 -34.39 2.75 -2.36
C SER A 12 -33.16 3.54 -1.90
N VAL A 13 -33.05 3.92 -0.62
CA VAL A 13 -31.84 4.56 -0.08
C VAL A 13 -30.69 3.55 0.10
N LEU A 14 -31.00 2.28 0.37
CA LEU A 14 -30.00 1.24 0.56
C LEU A 14 -29.26 0.86 -0.74
N VAL A 15 -29.93 0.96 -1.90
CA VAL A 15 -29.35 0.60 -3.21
C VAL A 15 -28.41 1.70 -3.75
N LEU A 16 -28.64 2.97 -3.39
CA LEU A 16 -27.77 4.08 -3.79
C LEU A 16 -26.43 4.11 -3.05
N ALA A 17 -26.39 3.66 -1.79
CA ALA A 17 -25.16 3.65 -1.01
C ALA A 17 -24.15 2.59 -1.49
N ALA A 18 -24.63 1.47 -2.05
CA ALA A 18 -23.76 0.40 -2.55
C ALA A 18 -22.97 0.82 -3.80
N GLY A 19 -23.58 1.60 -4.71
CA GLY A 19 -22.92 2.01 -5.95
C GLY A 19 -21.84 3.08 -5.77
N CYS A 20 -21.92 3.90 -4.71
CA CYS A 20 -20.93 4.97 -4.47
C CYS A 20 -19.58 4.45 -3.97
N GLY A 21 -19.56 3.35 -3.20
CA GLY A 21 -18.32 2.77 -2.68
C GLY A 21 -17.43 2.21 -3.79
N GLU A 22 -18.04 1.46 -4.72
CA GLU A 22 -17.32 0.85 -5.84
C GLU A 22 -16.73 1.88 -6.80
N ALA A 23 -17.48 2.95 -7.10
CA ALA A 23 -16.99 4.05 -7.93
C ALA A 23 -15.84 4.83 -7.26
N ALA A 24 -15.91 5.06 -5.94
CA ALA A 24 -14.85 5.72 -5.20
C ALA A 24 -13.57 4.87 -5.16
N THR A 25 -13.70 3.56 -4.92
CA THR A 25 -12.57 2.61 -4.98
C THR A 25 -11.92 2.58 -6.37
N ALA A 26 -12.71 2.49 -7.44
CA ALA A 26 -12.17 2.49 -8.80
C ALA A 26 -11.42 3.80 -9.13
N THR A 27 -11.97 4.94 -8.70
CA THR A 27 -11.33 6.25 -8.90
C THR A 27 -10.02 6.34 -8.15
N TRP A 28 -9.98 5.90 -6.88
CA TRP A 28 -8.77 5.91 -6.07
C TRP A 28 -7.66 5.00 -6.64
N LEU A 29 -8.02 3.81 -7.12
CA LEU A 29 -7.07 2.92 -7.80
C LEU A 29 -6.53 3.53 -9.09
N GLU A 30 -7.36 4.24 -9.85
CA GLU A 30 -6.91 4.95 -11.05
C GLU A 30 -5.98 6.12 -10.69
N SER A 31 -6.30 6.88 -9.64
CA SER A 31 -5.39 7.92 -9.10
C SER A 31 -4.02 7.32 -8.78
N ALA A 32 -3.97 6.19 -8.07
CA ALA A 32 -2.72 5.50 -7.73
C ALA A 32 -1.90 5.13 -8.99
N ARG A 33 -2.56 4.57 -10.02
CA ARG A 33 -1.91 4.16 -11.28
C ARG A 33 -1.43 5.35 -12.11
N SER A 34 -2.17 6.45 -12.06
CA SER A 34 -1.88 7.67 -12.82
C SER A 34 -0.86 8.59 -12.14
N ALA A 35 -0.46 8.29 -10.90
CA ALA A 35 0.55 9.05 -10.16
C ALA A 35 1.96 8.77 -10.73
N ASP A 36 2.30 9.48 -11.81
CA ASP A 36 3.53 9.28 -12.58
C ASP A 36 4.70 10.17 -12.13
N ASP A 37 4.43 11.22 -11.37
CA ASP A 37 5.43 12.14 -10.82
C ASP A 37 5.41 12.20 -9.28
N ARG A 38 6.47 12.80 -8.71
CA ARG A 38 6.60 12.99 -7.26
C ARG A 38 5.37 13.64 -6.62
N ALA A 39 4.88 14.73 -7.20
CA ALA A 39 3.83 15.54 -6.59
C ALA A 39 2.48 14.80 -6.54
N SER A 40 2.16 14.06 -7.61
CA SER A 40 0.96 13.22 -7.68
C SER A 40 1.04 12.03 -6.73
N ARG A 41 2.22 11.40 -6.54
CA ARG A 41 2.42 10.35 -5.53
C ARG A 41 2.26 10.87 -4.11
N GLU A 42 2.85 12.02 -3.79
CA GLU A 42 2.69 12.68 -2.49
C GLU A 42 1.21 13.00 -2.23
N ALA A 43 0.52 13.59 -3.22
CA ALA A 43 -0.91 13.90 -3.11
C ALA A 43 -1.79 12.65 -2.91
N PHE A 44 -1.45 11.54 -3.55
CA PHE A 44 -2.16 10.27 -3.36
C PHE A 44 -1.96 9.70 -1.94
N LEU A 45 -0.75 9.78 -1.39
CA LEU A 45 -0.48 9.31 -0.02
C LEU A 45 -1.19 10.16 1.04
N ASP A 46 -1.39 11.44 0.77
CA ASP A 46 -2.21 12.35 1.59
C ASP A 46 -3.73 12.09 1.42
N GLU A 47 -4.14 11.40 0.35
CA GLU A 47 -5.54 11.05 0.13
C GLU A 47 -6.00 9.94 1.09
N GLY A 48 -7.16 10.15 1.70
CA GLY A 48 -7.77 9.15 2.57
C GLY A 48 -8.26 7.93 1.81
N VAL A 49 -8.19 6.76 2.44
CA VAL A 49 -8.71 5.50 1.87
C VAL A 49 -10.24 5.59 1.72
N PRO A 50 -10.81 5.26 0.54
CA PRO A 50 -12.25 5.27 0.32
C PRO A 50 -13.01 4.34 1.28
N PRO A 51 -14.21 4.71 1.73
CA PRO A 51 -15.01 3.87 2.61
C PRO A 51 -15.40 2.56 1.90
N GLY A 52 -15.24 1.44 2.60
CA GLY A 52 -15.58 0.11 2.09
C GLY A 52 -14.44 -0.64 1.39
N MET A 53 -13.29 0.02 1.18
CA MET A 53 -12.07 -0.69 0.77
C MET A 53 -11.56 -1.58 1.91
N GLN A 54 -11.12 -2.79 1.58
CA GLN A 54 -10.50 -3.67 2.57
C GLN A 54 -9.16 -3.08 3.02
N PRO A 55 -8.84 -3.10 4.33
CA PRO A 55 -7.60 -2.52 4.83
C PRO A 55 -6.33 -3.08 4.17
N ASP A 56 -6.30 -4.39 3.88
CA ASP A 56 -5.14 -5.03 3.24
C ASP A 56 -4.94 -4.58 1.79
N ASP A 57 -6.03 -4.44 1.02
CA ASP A 57 -5.96 -3.93 -0.36
C ASP A 57 -5.48 -2.47 -0.39
N ALA A 58 -6.00 -1.65 0.53
CA ALA A 58 -5.59 -0.26 0.67
C ALA A 58 -4.09 -0.17 1.01
N ARG A 59 -3.62 -1.00 1.96
CA ARG A 59 -2.22 -1.06 2.37
C ARG A 59 -1.33 -1.38 1.17
N VAL A 60 -1.65 -2.41 0.41
CA VAL A 60 -0.83 -2.84 -0.74
C VAL A 60 -0.64 -1.71 -1.75
N VAL A 61 -1.72 -1.03 -2.12
CA VAL A 61 -1.64 0.07 -3.10
C VAL A 61 -0.85 1.26 -2.54
N ARG A 62 -1.07 1.62 -1.28
CA ARG A 62 -0.31 2.71 -0.63
C ARG A 62 1.17 2.36 -0.48
N HIS A 63 1.49 1.13 -0.12
CA HIS A 63 2.86 0.66 -0.02
C HIS A 63 3.60 0.70 -1.36
N ASP A 64 2.92 0.32 -2.45
CA ASP A 64 3.50 0.40 -3.79
C ASP A 64 3.83 1.86 -4.18
N VAL A 65 2.87 2.78 -4.00
CA VAL A 65 3.09 4.21 -4.29
C VAL A 65 4.18 4.80 -3.38
N ALA A 66 4.18 4.46 -2.09
CA ALA A 66 5.20 4.90 -1.15
C ALA A 66 6.60 4.37 -1.51
N TYR A 67 6.71 3.12 -1.95
CA TYR A 67 7.97 2.56 -2.45
C TYR A 67 8.47 3.32 -3.68
N GLN A 68 7.61 3.57 -4.67
CA GLN A 68 7.97 4.33 -5.86
C GLN A 68 8.46 5.74 -5.51
N LEU A 69 7.74 6.44 -4.63
CA LEU A 69 8.13 7.78 -4.15
C LEU A 69 9.47 7.73 -3.38
N ALA A 70 9.63 6.80 -2.44
CA ALA A 70 10.88 6.66 -1.68
C ALA A 70 12.07 6.35 -2.59
N ARG A 71 11.87 5.56 -3.65
CA ARG A 71 12.91 5.24 -4.63
C ARG A 71 13.31 6.48 -5.43
N GLU A 72 12.34 7.26 -5.90
CA GLU A 72 12.57 8.53 -6.59
C GLU A 72 13.33 9.54 -5.70
N LEU A 73 12.96 9.62 -4.42
CA LEU A 73 13.65 10.45 -3.42
C LEU A 73 15.13 10.05 -3.27
N LEU A 74 15.41 8.75 -3.18
CA LEU A 74 16.79 8.26 -3.12
C LEU A 74 17.59 8.57 -4.38
N ASP A 75 16.98 8.36 -5.55
CA ASP A 75 17.64 8.67 -6.82
C ASP A 75 17.93 10.19 -6.95
N GLY A 76 17.10 11.03 -6.32
CA GLY A 76 17.33 12.46 -6.16
C GLY A 76 18.32 12.85 -5.05
N GLY A 77 18.85 11.89 -4.29
CA GLY A 77 19.76 12.12 -3.16
C GLY A 77 19.10 12.52 -1.83
N ASP A 78 17.76 12.54 -1.77
CA ASP A 78 17.00 12.82 -0.55
C ASP A 78 16.78 11.54 0.27
N ALA A 79 17.86 11.03 0.85
CA ALA A 79 17.83 9.83 1.68
C ALA A 79 16.94 10.02 2.93
N GLN A 80 16.89 11.22 3.50
CA GLN A 80 16.07 11.50 4.67
C GLN A 80 14.58 11.41 4.33
N GLY A 81 14.16 12.03 3.22
CA GLY A 81 12.79 11.95 2.72
C GLY A 81 12.39 10.51 2.41
N ALA A 82 13.25 9.76 1.70
CA ALA A 82 12.98 8.36 1.37
C ALA A 82 12.78 7.49 2.61
N GLY A 83 13.65 7.65 3.61
CA GLY A 83 13.54 6.92 4.88
C GLY A 83 12.27 7.28 5.66
N ALA A 84 11.82 8.53 5.58
CA ALA A 84 10.58 8.98 6.21
C ALA A 84 9.35 8.34 5.55
N ILE A 85 9.23 8.42 4.22
CA ILE A 85 8.12 7.81 3.46
C ILE A 85 8.03 6.31 3.73
N ALA A 86 9.16 5.60 3.64
CA ALA A 86 9.17 4.16 3.88
C ALA A 86 8.82 3.80 5.33
N THR A 87 9.22 4.63 6.31
CA THR A 87 8.85 4.44 7.72
C THR A 87 7.37 4.63 7.97
N GLU A 88 6.78 5.67 7.38
CA GLU A 88 5.35 5.95 7.51
C GLU A 88 4.53 4.79 6.92
N ALA A 89 4.83 4.37 5.69
CA ALA A 89 4.15 3.23 5.06
C ALA A 89 4.27 1.96 5.91
N LEU A 90 5.48 1.60 6.38
CA LEU A 90 5.68 0.43 7.26
C LEU A 90 4.96 0.52 8.62
N ASN A 91 4.50 1.71 9.03
CA ASN A 91 3.68 1.89 10.23
C ASN A 91 2.17 1.78 9.96
N GLU A 92 1.74 1.89 8.70
CA GLU A 92 0.34 1.66 8.30
C GLU A 92 -0.02 0.16 8.37
N GLY A 93 0.97 -0.71 8.21
CA GLY A 93 0.83 -2.15 8.38
C GLY A 93 2.01 -2.91 7.81
N ARG A 94 2.08 -4.21 8.09
CA ARG A 94 3.11 -5.12 7.53
C ARG A 94 2.49 -6.47 7.29
N ALA A 95 2.93 -7.14 6.23
CA ALA A 95 2.63 -8.53 5.97
C ALA A 95 3.80 -9.18 5.22
N ASP A 96 3.78 -10.51 5.11
CA ASP A 96 4.75 -11.26 4.32
C ASP A 96 4.38 -11.14 2.83
N ASP A 97 4.55 -9.93 2.28
CA ASP A 97 4.27 -9.60 0.89
C ASP A 97 5.42 -8.78 0.26
N VAL A 98 5.47 -8.78 -1.07
CA VAL A 98 6.53 -8.09 -1.83
C VAL A 98 6.55 -6.58 -1.58
N PHE A 99 5.40 -5.98 -1.26
CA PHE A 99 5.27 -4.55 -1.02
C PHE A 99 5.95 -4.15 0.29
N THR A 100 5.76 -4.94 1.34
CA THR A 100 6.42 -4.75 2.64
C THR A 100 7.92 -4.99 2.53
N ALA A 101 8.35 -6.05 1.83
CA ALA A 101 9.77 -6.32 1.58
C ALA A 101 10.46 -5.15 0.84
N ASN A 102 9.82 -4.60 -0.20
CA ASN A 102 10.34 -3.47 -0.96
C ASN A 102 10.52 -2.21 -0.11
N LEU A 103 9.60 -1.94 0.82
CA LEU A 103 9.72 -0.81 1.75
C LEU A 103 10.89 -0.97 2.73
N PHE A 104 11.14 -2.19 3.21
CA PHE A 104 12.34 -2.47 4.01
C PHE A 104 13.61 -2.24 3.19
N VAL A 105 13.67 -2.72 1.94
CA VAL A 105 14.82 -2.49 1.07
C VAL A 105 15.09 -0.99 0.87
N VAL A 106 14.07 -0.21 0.51
CA VAL A 106 14.26 1.22 0.22
C VAL A 106 14.61 2.02 1.50
N ARG A 107 14.06 1.63 2.66
CA ARG A 107 14.47 2.24 3.94
C ARG A 107 15.90 1.85 4.33
N GLY A 108 16.31 0.61 4.07
CA GLY A 108 17.69 0.17 4.26
C GLY A 108 18.68 0.97 3.43
N GLN A 109 18.35 1.20 2.15
CA GLN A 109 19.16 2.04 1.25
C GLN A 109 19.27 3.49 1.74
N ALA A 110 18.16 4.05 2.23
CA ALA A 110 18.15 5.38 2.85
C ALA A 110 19.04 5.44 4.09
N LEU A 111 18.95 4.44 4.97
CA LEU A 111 19.77 4.35 6.18
C LEU A 111 21.27 4.22 5.85
N GLU A 112 21.64 3.45 4.82
CA GLU A 112 23.01 3.38 4.33
C GLU A 112 23.52 4.75 3.85
N ALA A 113 22.73 5.44 3.03
CA ALA A 113 23.07 6.77 2.55
C ALA A 113 23.21 7.81 3.69
N LEU A 114 22.50 7.61 4.80
CA LEU A 114 22.60 8.42 6.01
C LEU A 114 23.74 7.99 6.96
N GLY A 115 24.49 6.95 6.63
CA GLY A 115 25.59 6.45 7.46
C GLY A 115 25.13 5.61 8.66
N GLU A 116 23.96 4.97 8.59
CA GLU A 116 23.37 4.10 9.60
C GLU A 116 23.37 2.60 9.20
N PRO A 117 24.53 1.99 8.89
CA PRO A 117 24.61 0.68 8.23
C PRO A 117 24.08 -0.48 9.09
N VAL A 118 24.15 -0.37 10.42
CA VAL A 118 23.60 -1.39 11.32
C VAL A 118 22.08 -1.46 11.19
N ARG A 119 21.41 -0.31 11.15
CA ARG A 119 19.96 -0.27 10.97
C ARG A 119 19.56 -0.70 9.56
N ALA A 120 20.33 -0.30 8.56
CA ALA A 120 20.11 -0.77 7.19
C ALA A 120 20.22 -2.29 7.06
N THR A 121 21.20 -2.91 7.72
CA THR A 121 21.36 -4.38 7.75
C THR A 121 20.14 -5.07 8.32
N LEU A 122 19.52 -4.51 9.36
CA LEU A 122 18.29 -5.06 9.94
C LEU A 122 17.12 -4.99 8.96
N ASP A 123 16.97 -3.87 8.25
CA ASP A 123 15.92 -3.72 7.24
C ASP A 123 16.13 -4.68 6.06
N TYR A 124 17.36 -4.83 5.56
CA TYR A 124 17.66 -5.80 4.52
C TYR A 124 17.43 -7.25 4.97
N HIS A 125 17.73 -7.56 6.23
CA HIS A 125 17.46 -8.87 6.78
C HIS A 125 15.95 -9.16 6.82
N GLU A 126 15.14 -8.19 7.24
CA GLU A 126 13.68 -8.35 7.25
C GLU A 126 13.11 -8.57 5.84
N ALA A 127 13.58 -7.80 4.85
CA ALA A 127 13.19 -8.00 3.46
C ALA A 127 13.58 -9.40 2.94
N LEU A 128 14.75 -9.92 3.33
CA LEU A 128 15.19 -11.27 2.98
C LEU A 128 14.29 -12.34 3.61
N MET A 129 13.91 -12.18 4.88
CA MET A 129 13.02 -13.13 5.56
C MET A 129 11.65 -13.19 4.89
N ILE A 130 11.07 -12.04 4.51
CA ILE A 130 9.80 -12.00 3.78
C ILE A 130 9.92 -12.70 2.42
N ASN A 131 11.01 -12.40 1.67
CA ASN A 131 11.22 -13.02 0.36
C ASN A 131 11.42 -14.55 0.45
N GLU A 132 12.07 -15.04 1.51
CA GLU A 132 12.19 -16.48 1.76
C GLU A 132 10.82 -17.11 2.01
N THR A 133 9.99 -16.51 2.87
CA THR A 133 8.61 -16.98 3.12
C THR A 133 7.79 -17.03 1.83
N LEU A 134 7.92 -16.01 0.97
CA LEU A 134 7.24 -15.96 -0.33
C LEU A 134 7.72 -17.07 -1.28
N LEU A 135 9.03 -17.33 -1.30
CA LEU A 135 9.60 -18.39 -2.11
C LEU A 135 9.13 -19.78 -1.64
N GLU A 136 9.15 -20.04 -0.33
CA GLU A 136 8.65 -21.28 0.25
C GLU A 136 7.18 -21.52 -0.11
N ALA A 137 6.34 -20.49 0.00
CA ALA A 137 4.93 -20.57 -0.36
C ALA A 137 4.71 -20.87 -1.85
N ALA A 138 5.50 -20.25 -2.73
CA ALA A 138 5.42 -20.49 -4.17
C ALA A 138 5.82 -21.94 -4.53
N LEU A 139 6.92 -22.45 -3.94
CA LEU A 139 7.38 -23.82 -4.17
C LEU A 139 6.39 -24.87 -3.63
N ALA A 140 5.74 -24.59 -2.50
CA ALA A 140 4.71 -25.49 -1.96
C ALA A 140 3.48 -25.56 -2.87
N ALA A 141 3.04 -24.44 -3.43
CA ALA A 141 1.89 -24.39 -4.33
C ALA A 141 2.11 -25.20 -5.63
N GLU A 142 3.34 -25.24 -6.15
CA GLU A 142 3.69 -26.05 -7.32
C GLU A 142 3.71 -27.56 -7.03
N GLY A 143 4.01 -27.96 -5.79
CA GLY A 143 4.09 -29.37 -5.39
C GLY A 143 2.74 -30.05 -5.13
N ASP A 144 1.66 -29.28 -4.95
CA ASP A 144 0.30 -29.79 -4.69
C ASP A 144 -0.50 -30.09 -5.98
N GLU A 145 0.07 -29.81 -7.17
CA GLU A 145 -0.56 -30.06 -8.48
C GLU A 145 -0.24 -31.42 -9.12
N GLU A 146 0.55 -32.30 -8.46
CA GLU A 146 0.89 -33.68 -8.89
C GLU A 146 0.01 -34.78 -8.29
#